data_AF-A0A485AZU6-F1
#
_entry.id   AF-A0A485AZU6-F1
#
_cell.length_a   1.000
_cell.length_b   1.000
_cell.length_c   1.000
_cell.angle_alpha   90.00
_cell.angle_beta   90.00
_cell.angle_gamma   90.00
#
_symmetry.space_group_name_H-M   'P 1'
#
loop_
_entity.id
_entity.type
_entity.pdbx_description
1 polymer ?
#
loop_
_entity_poly.entity_id
_entity_poly.type
_entity_poly.pdbx_seq_one_letter_code
_entity_poly.pdbx_strand_id
1 'polypeptide(L)'
;MIVRPEQTWFRKLFSWRGSIMRKISPQLCFFIMLNIAYLFMLPLLHLHGIIVKESSFYFIGISISISVFLGFRNNTAWLRYWEARKLWGDLLIVNRSLMREIMTTTQTTQQEKKVVLDLMVTYCETLKSKLRHGPVPVCRALDYQHLTTPCNALLQNISQWLYQHRPNEFVYRNFNTYLNQISAISGRLRAYQQHAYSLRLLAIVAPYSGYFSAQFIRCC
;
A
#
# COMPACT_ATOMS: atom_id res chain seq x y z
N MET A 1 -7.45 15.15 4.89
CA MET A 1 -6.24 14.78 5.65
C MET A 1 -6.64 14.78 7.11
N ILE A 2 -6.64 13.62 7.79
CA ILE A 2 -6.88 13.58 9.23
C ILE A 2 -5.64 14.18 9.88
N VAL A 3 -5.71 15.48 10.23
CA VAL A 3 -4.69 16.17 11.00
C VAL A 3 -4.79 15.62 12.42
N ARG A 4 -3.87 14.73 12.80
CA ARG A 4 -3.74 14.31 14.19
C ARG A 4 -3.01 15.42 14.95
N PRO A 5 -3.43 15.77 16.16
CA PRO A 5 -2.66 16.69 16.99
C PRO A 5 -1.22 16.16 17.15
N GLU A 6 -0.26 17.08 17.17
CA GLU A 6 1.17 16.83 17.36
C GLU A 6 1.39 16.01 18.64
N GLN A 7 1.46 14.68 18.56
CA GLN A 7 1.83 13.86 19.71
C GLN A 7 3.34 13.90 19.90
N THR A 8 3.78 14.08 21.15
CA THR A 8 5.20 13.97 21.52
C THR A 8 5.78 12.64 21.04
N TRP A 9 7.02 12.68 20.52
CA TRP A 9 7.68 11.52 19.90
C TRP A 9 7.72 10.30 20.84
N PHE A 10 7.84 10.52 22.15
CA PHE A 10 7.84 9.48 23.18
C PHE A 10 6.50 8.72 23.28
N ARG A 11 5.37 9.43 23.13
CA ARG A 11 4.03 8.83 23.20
C ARG A 11 3.71 8.01 21.95
N LYS A 12 4.32 8.34 20.81
CA LYS A 12 4.27 7.52 19.58
C LYS A 12 5.03 6.21 19.75
N LEU A 13 6.16 6.23 20.46
CA LEU A 13 7.03 5.06 20.69
C LEU A 13 6.34 3.96 21.52
N PHE A 14 5.53 4.36 22.51
CA PHE A 14 4.75 3.44 23.35
C PHE A 14 3.30 3.23 22.90
N SER A 15 2.94 3.66 21.68
CA SER A 15 1.59 3.41 21.16
C SER A 15 1.43 1.92 20.78
N TRP A 16 0.68 1.17 21.58
CA TRP A 16 0.53 -0.29 21.43
C TRP A 16 -0.51 -0.69 20.36
N ARG A 17 -1.53 0.16 20.12
CA ARG A 17 -2.63 -0.12 19.19
C ARG A 17 -2.21 0.17 17.75
N GLY A 18 -2.12 -0.87 16.93
CA GLY A 18 -1.79 -0.77 15.50
C GLY A 18 -0.29 -0.63 15.19
N SER A 19 0.57 -0.81 16.19
CA SER A 19 2.02 -0.71 16.01
C SER A 19 2.63 -2.00 15.46
N ILE A 20 3.65 -1.83 14.61
CA ILE A 20 4.52 -2.90 14.11
C ILE A 20 5.21 -3.61 15.28
N MET A 21 5.35 -2.94 16.43
CA MET A 21 5.93 -3.47 17.66
C MET A 21 5.30 -4.81 18.06
N ARG A 22 3.97 -4.98 17.95
CA ARG A 22 3.28 -6.23 18.35
C ARG A 22 3.65 -7.42 17.45
N LYS A 23 4.07 -7.16 16.22
CA LYS A 23 4.50 -8.19 15.27
C LYS A 23 5.95 -8.61 15.50
N ILE A 24 6.81 -7.66 15.89
CA ILE A 24 8.25 -7.89 16.12
C ILE A 24 8.51 -8.34 17.57
N SER A 25 7.64 -8.02 18.52
CA SER A 25 7.83 -8.30 19.95
C SER A 25 8.12 -9.77 20.29
N PRO A 26 7.46 -10.81 19.73
CA PRO A 26 7.81 -12.19 20.07
C PRO A 26 9.22 -12.57 19.59
N GLN A 27 9.63 -12.07 18.41
CA GLN A 27 10.97 -12.31 17.87
C GLN A 27 12.03 -11.61 18.72
N LEU A 28 11.77 -10.36 19.10
CA LEU A 28 12.67 -9.59 19.96
C LEU A 28 12.83 -10.24 21.34
N CYS A 29 11.72 -10.68 21.95
CA CYS A 29 11.74 -11.34 23.25
C CYS A 29 12.55 -12.65 23.21
N PHE A 30 12.40 -13.44 22.15
CA PHE A 30 13.19 -14.65 21.93
C PHE A 30 14.70 -14.36 21.89
N PHE A 31 15.13 -13.35 21.13
CA PHE A 31 16.55 -12.97 21.09
C PHE A 31 17.06 -12.44 22.41
N ILE A 32 16.24 -11.69 23.16
CA ILE A 32 16.60 -11.20 24.51
C ILE A 32 16.80 -12.40 25.45
N MET A 33 15.88 -13.36 25.46
CA MET A 33 16.02 -14.56 26.29
C MET A 33 17.26 -15.38 25.93
N LEU A 34 17.57 -15.53 24.64
CA LEU A 34 18.77 -16.24 24.19
C LEU A 34 20.06 -15.51 24.64
N ASN A 35 20.10 -14.18 24.55
CA ASN A 35 21.23 -13.39 25.05
C ASN A 35 21.42 -13.53 26.56
N ILE A 36 20.32 -13.51 27.32
CA ILE A 36 20.36 -13.72 28.78
C ILE A 36 20.91 -15.13 29.08
N ALA A 37 20.38 -16.16 28.42
CA ALA A 37 20.85 -17.54 28.61
C ALA A 37 22.34 -17.70 28.28
N TYR A 38 22.81 -17.08 27.19
CA TYR A 38 24.22 -17.06 26.82
C TYR A 38 25.08 -16.37 27.89
N LEU A 39 24.64 -15.22 28.42
CA LEU A 39 25.36 -14.47 29.46
C LEU A 39 25.50 -15.28 30.77
N PHE A 40 24.49 -16.10 31.11
CA PHE A 40 24.53 -16.99 32.27
C PHE A 40 25.36 -18.27 32.02
N MET A 41 25.34 -18.83 30.80
CA MET A 41 26.08 -20.04 30.45
C MET A 41 27.59 -19.83 30.32
N LEU A 42 28.02 -18.64 29.85
CA LEU A 42 29.44 -18.33 29.62
C LEU A 42 30.33 -18.51 30.87
N PRO A 43 29.99 -17.97 32.07
CA PRO A 43 30.78 -18.19 33.27
C PRO A 43 30.78 -19.65 33.74
N LEU A 44 29.66 -20.38 33.56
CA LEU A 44 29.55 -21.80 33.92
C LEU A 44 30.45 -22.69 33.05
N LEU A 45 30.58 -22.38 31.76
CA LEU A 45 31.50 -23.07 30.85
C LEU A 45 32.97 -22.74 31.13
N HIS A 46 33.27 -21.49 31.51
CA HIS A 46 34.63 -21.08 31.85
C HIS A 46 35.16 -21.83 33.09
N LEU A 47 34.28 -22.13 34.06
CA LEU A 47 34.57 -22.99 35.20
C LEU A 47 34.96 -24.43 34.81
N HIS A 48 34.47 -24.93 33.67
CA HIS A 48 34.81 -26.25 33.12
C HIS A 48 36.03 -26.23 32.17
N GLY A 49 36.72 -25.10 32.03
CA GLY A 49 37.99 -24.98 31.29
C GLY A 49 37.86 -24.93 29.76
N ILE A 50 36.64 -24.79 29.22
CA ILE A 50 36.41 -24.69 27.78
C ILE A 50 36.57 -23.23 27.34
N ILE A 51 37.62 -22.94 26.57
CA ILE A 51 37.86 -21.61 25.99
C ILE A 51 37.12 -21.53 24.65
N VAL A 52 35.96 -20.87 24.65
CA VAL A 52 35.20 -20.61 23.42
C VAL A 52 35.88 -19.49 22.64
N LYS A 53 36.38 -19.79 21.44
CA LYS A 53 37.02 -18.81 20.55
C LYS A 53 35.97 -18.20 19.63
N GLU A 54 35.45 -17.03 20.01
CA GLU A 54 34.46 -16.33 19.21
C GLU A 54 35.13 -15.49 18.11
N SER A 55 34.75 -15.71 16.85
CA SER A 55 35.21 -14.89 15.72
C SER A 55 34.13 -13.89 15.32
N SER A 56 34.25 -12.65 15.81
CA SER A 56 33.29 -11.56 15.59
C SER A 56 33.18 -11.11 14.12
N PHE A 57 34.14 -11.47 13.27
CA PHE A 57 34.24 -10.96 11.90
C PHE A 57 33.05 -11.36 11.01
N TYR A 58 32.54 -12.58 11.17
CA TYR A 58 31.43 -13.09 10.36
C TYR A 58 30.10 -12.37 10.65
N PHE A 59 29.86 -11.99 11.91
CA PHE A 59 28.64 -11.28 12.31
C PHE A 59 28.56 -9.88 11.73
N ILE A 60 29.70 -9.19 11.64
CA ILE A 60 29.77 -7.83 11.08
C ILE A 60 29.40 -7.86 9.59
N GLY A 61 29.98 -8.78 8.81
CA GLY A 61 29.69 -8.88 7.37
C GLY A 61 28.23 -9.17 7.07
N ILE A 62 27.59 -10.05 7.87
CA ILE A 62 26.17 -10.39 7.72
C ILE A 62 25.26 -9.21 8.10
N SER A 63 25.61 -8.49 9.17
CA SER A 63 24.85 -7.32 9.63
C SER A 63 24.87 -6.17 8.62
N ILE A 64 26.02 -5.90 8.01
CA ILE A 64 26.15 -4.88 6.98
C ILE A 64 25.33 -5.27 5.74
N SER A 65 25.46 -6.52 5.30
CA SER A 65 24.75 -7.03 4.12
C SER A 65 23.23 -6.89 4.28
N ILE A 66 22.68 -7.35 5.41
CA ILE A 66 21.23 -7.29 5.64
C ILE A 66 20.72 -5.85 5.74
N SER A 67 21.52 -4.95 6.32
CA SER A 67 21.19 -3.53 6.43
C SER A 67 21.09 -2.85 5.06
N VAL A 68 22.05 -3.13 4.18
CA VAL A 68 22.06 -2.60 2.80
C VAL A 68 20.85 -3.12 2.00
N PHE A 69 20.60 -4.43 2.05
CA PHE A 69 19.44 -5.02 1.36
C PHE A 69 18.10 -4.46 1.90
N LEU A 70 18.00 -4.25 3.22
CA LEU A 70 16.82 -3.63 3.82
C LEU A 70 16.63 -2.19 3.34
N GLY A 71 17.72 -1.42 3.21
CA GLY A 71 17.71 -0.06 2.67
C GLY A 71 17.13 0.00 1.25
N PHE A 72 17.61 -0.87 0.34
CA PHE A 72 17.08 -0.96 -1.02
C PHE A 72 15.59 -1.38 -1.06
N ARG A 73 15.20 -2.34 -0.21
CA ARG A 73 13.79 -2.76 -0.10
C ARG A 73 12.90 -1.63 0.42
N ASN A 74 13.37 -0.87 1.40
CA ASN A 74 12.60 0.23 1.97
C ASN A 74 12.44 1.37 0.96
N ASN A 75 13.51 1.71 0.22
CA ASN A 75 13.46 2.76 -0.79
C ASN A 75 12.46 2.42 -1.92
N THR A 76 12.52 1.19 -2.44
CA THR A 76 11.58 0.73 -3.48
C THR A 76 10.13 0.65 -2.99
N ALA A 77 9.91 0.20 -1.75
CA ALA A 77 8.58 0.20 -1.14
C ALA A 77 8.04 1.62 -0.93
N TRP A 78 8.89 2.54 -0.49
CA TRP A 78 8.53 3.94 -0.31
C TRP A 78 8.15 4.61 -1.63
N LEU A 79 8.93 4.39 -2.69
CA LEU A 79 8.65 4.94 -4.02
C LEU A 79 7.29 4.44 -4.55
N ARG A 80 6.99 3.14 -4.42
CA ARG A 80 5.69 2.56 -4.79
C ARG A 80 4.53 3.15 -3.99
N TYR A 81 4.72 3.31 -2.68
CA TYR A 81 3.72 3.93 -1.81
C TYR A 81 3.45 5.38 -2.21
N TRP A 82 4.51 6.14 -2.48
CA TRP A 82 4.41 7.54 -2.90
C TRP A 82 3.75 7.67 -4.28
N GLU A 83 4.08 6.80 -5.22
CA GLU A 83 3.48 6.80 -6.55
C GLU A 83 1.98 6.45 -6.51
N ALA A 84 1.58 5.44 -5.74
CA ALA A 84 0.17 5.13 -5.55
C ALA A 84 -0.60 6.32 -4.96
N ARG A 85 0.00 7.05 -4.00
CA ARG A 85 -0.62 8.26 -3.42
C ARG A 85 -0.74 9.38 -4.45
N LYS A 86 0.28 9.59 -5.30
CA LYS A 86 0.22 10.55 -6.41
C LYS A 86 -0.91 10.23 -7.37
N LEU A 87 -1.03 8.97 -7.81
CA LEU A 87 -2.13 8.52 -8.68
C LEU A 87 -3.52 8.79 -8.09
N TRP A 88 -3.71 8.53 -6.79
CA TRP A 88 -4.98 8.86 -6.10
C TRP A 88 -5.23 10.38 -6.00
N GLY A 89 -4.18 11.18 -5.85
CA GLY A 89 -4.26 12.64 -5.89
C GLY A 89 -4.65 13.16 -7.28
N ASP A 90 -4.02 12.63 -8.31
CA ASP A 90 -4.32 12.96 -9.72
C ASP A 90 -5.78 12.61 -10.05
N LEU A 91 -6.26 11.44 -9.60
CA LEU A 91 -7.66 11.03 -9.78
C LEU A 91 -8.64 12.04 -9.17
N LEU A 92 -8.33 12.56 -7.98
CA LEU A 92 -9.15 13.57 -7.32
C LEU A 92 -9.16 14.90 -8.10
N ILE A 93 -8.00 15.32 -8.61
CA ILE A 93 -7.87 16.55 -9.40
C ILE A 93 -8.67 16.44 -10.69
N VAL A 94 -8.52 15.34 -11.44
CA VAL A 94 -9.25 15.12 -12.70
C VAL A 94 -10.75 15.08 -12.47
N ASN A 95 -11.22 14.38 -11.44
CA ASN A 95 -12.65 14.34 -11.09
C ASN A 95 -13.20 15.74 -10.73
N ARG A 96 -12.45 16.55 -9.98
CA ARG A 96 -12.86 17.93 -9.66
C ARG A 96 -12.90 18.82 -10.89
N SER A 97 -11.92 18.70 -11.78
CA SER A 97 -11.88 19.46 -13.04
C SER A 97 -13.04 19.08 -13.96
N LEU A 98 -13.33 17.79 -14.10
CA LEU A 98 -14.49 17.29 -14.85
C LEU A 98 -15.79 17.83 -14.26
N MET A 99 -15.97 17.75 -12.93
CA MET A 99 -17.17 18.25 -12.26
C MET A 99 -17.34 19.76 -12.42
N ARG A 100 -16.25 20.53 -12.36
CA ARG A 100 -16.26 21.97 -12.61
C ARG A 100 -16.75 22.28 -14.02
N GLU A 101 -16.26 21.57 -15.02
CA GLU A 101 -16.64 21.82 -16.42
C GLU A 101 -18.09 21.39 -16.71
N ILE A 102 -18.57 20.30 -16.10
CA ILE A 102 -20.00 19.92 -16.14
C ILE A 102 -20.86 21.03 -15.52
N MET A 103 -20.41 21.60 -14.38
CA MET A 103 -21.15 22.66 -13.69
C MET A 103 -21.25 23.94 -14.52
N THR A 104 -20.17 24.33 -15.20
CA THR A 104 -20.09 25.58 -15.98
C THR A 104 -20.75 25.48 -17.34
N THR A 105 -20.63 24.34 -18.01
CA THR A 105 -20.93 24.26 -19.45
C THR A 105 -22.24 23.53 -19.75
N THR A 106 -22.71 22.67 -18.84
CA THR A 106 -23.97 21.94 -19.02
C THR A 106 -25.15 22.72 -18.43
N GLN A 107 -26.15 23.02 -19.26
CA GLN A 107 -27.41 23.71 -18.88
C GLN A 107 -28.46 22.74 -18.30
N THR A 108 -28.03 21.75 -17.50
CA THR A 108 -28.91 20.73 -16.91
C THR A 108 -29.46 21.15 -15.55
N THR A 109 -30.53 20.47 -15.14
CA THR A 109 -31.14 20.66 -13.83
C THR A 109 -30.17 20.23 -12.73
N GLN A 110 -30.23 20.89 -11.57
CA GLN A 110 -29.40 20.51 -10.40
C GLN A 110 -29.57 19.04 -9.99
N GLN A 111 -30.73 18.44 -10.25
CA GLN A 111 -30.99 17.01 -9.99
C GLN A 111 -30.14 16.10 -10.91
N GLU A 112 -30.04 16.39 -12.20
CA GLU A 112 -29.25 15.60 -13.15
C GLU A 112 -27.76 15.71 -12.85
N LYS A 113 -27.29 16.90 -12.45
CA LYS A 113 -25.91 17.11 -12.01
C LYS A 113 -25.58 16.29 -10.76
N LYS A 114 -26.53 16.11 -9.83
CA LYS A 114 -26.37 15.24 -8.65
C LYS A 114 -26.26 13.77 -9.03
N VAL A 115 -27.00 13.31 -10.04
CA VAL A 115 -26.91 11.91 -10.52
C VAL A 115 -25.49 11.58 -11.00
N VAL A 116 -24.88 12.47 -11.78
CA VAL A 116 -23.49 12.27 -12.26
C VAL A 116 -22.49 12.29 -11.14
N LEU A 117 -22.66 13.22 -10.20
CA LEU A 117 -21.80 13.28 -9.01
C LEU A 117 -21.87 11.97 -8.23
N ASP A 118 -23.06 11.41 -8.05
CA ASP A 118 -23.26 10.13 -7.37
C ASP A 118 -22.62 8.96 -8.14
N LEU A 119 -22.70 8.96 -9.48
CA LEU A 119 -21.98 8.00 -10.32
C LEU A 119 -20.45 8.11 -10.19
N MET A 120 -19.91 9.33 -10.16
CA MET A 120 -18.47 9.57 -9.96
C MET A 120 -17.99 9.15 -8.57
N VAL A 121 -18.78 9.39 -7.53
CA VAL A 121 -18.50 8.93 -6.15
C VAL A 121 -18.56 7.40 -6.08
N THR A 122 -19.57 6.80 -6.68
CA THR A 122 -19.72 5.34 -6.79
C THR A 122 -18.52 4.72 -7.52
N TYR A 123 -18.05 5.34 -8.61
CA TYR A 123 -16.83 4.92 -9.29
C TYR A 123 -15.61 4.91 -8.35
N CYS A 124 -15.43 5.96 -7.54
CA CYS A 124 -14.30 6.03 -6.60
C CYS A 124 -14.39 4.97 -5.49
N GLU A 125 -15.57 4.73 -4.92
CA GLU A 125 -15.78 3.72 -3.87
C GLU A 125 -15.64 2.29 -4.42
N THR A 126 -16.15 2.02 -5.62
CA THR A 126 -15.94 0.72 -6.30
C THR A 126 -14.47 0.48 -6.62
N LEU A 127 -13.75 1.49 -7.13
CA LEU A 127 -12.31 1.40 -7.39
C LEU A 127 -11.53 1.09 -6.10
N LYS A 128 -11.81 1.84 -5.03
CA LYS A 128 -11.22 1.61 -3.70
C LYS A 128 -11.49 0.21 -3.17
N SER A 129 -12.72 -0.29 -3.33
CA SER A 129 -13.07 -1.64 -2.87
C SER A 129 -12.35 -2.72 -3.69
N LYS A 130 -12.28 -2.57 -5.02
CA LYS A 130 -11.51 -3.47 -5.89
C LYS A 130 -10.02 -3.49 -5.55
N LEU A 131 -9.41 -2.34 -5.26
CA LEU A 131 -8.01 -2.29 -4.81
C LEU A 131 -7.77 -2.94 -3.44
N ARG A 132 -8.81 -3.03 -2.60
CA ARG A 132 -8.76 -3.66 -1.27
C ARG A 132 -9.22 -5.12 -1.25
N HIS A 133 -9.59 -5.70 -2.39
CA HIS A 133 -10.26 -7.01 -2.46
C HIS A 133 -11.50 -7.10 -1.58
N GLY A 134 -12.19 -5.97 -1.39
CA GLY A 134 -13.40 -5.88 -0.58
C GLY A 134 -14.66 -6.15 -1.41
N PRO A 135 -15.82 -6.31 -0.74
CA PRO A 135 -17.10 -6.34 -1.42
C PRO A 135 -17.34 -5.00 -2.11
N VAL A 136 -17.75 -5.03 -3.37
CA VAL A 136 -18.09 -3.81 -4.11
C VAL A 136 -19.30 -3.18 -3.41
N PRO A 137 -19.23 -1.91 -2.97
CA PRO A 137 -20.36 -1.26 -2.32
C PRO A 137 -21.51 -1.19 -3.33
N VAL A 138 -22.68 -1.71 -2.92
CA VAL A 138 -23.92 -1.65 -3.70
C VAL A 138 -24.42 -0.21 -3.61
N CYS A 139 -24.10 0.62 -4.59
CA CYS A 139 -24.83 1.88 -4.76
C CYS A 139 -26.16 1.58 -5.47
N ARG A 140 -27.24 2.20 -4.98
CA ARG A 140 -28.65 2.03 -5.42
C ARG A 140 -28.90 2.22 -6.92
N ALA A 141 -27.94 2.75 -7.68
CA ALA A 141 -28.16 3.14 -9.05
C ALA A 141 -28.22 1.94 -10.01
N LEU A 142 -27.36 0.92 -9.88
CA LEU A 142 -27.20 -0.10 -10.93
C LEU A 142 -26.68 -1.45 -10.38
N ASP A 143 -27.34 -2.53 -10.81
CA ASP A 143 -27.06 -3.92 -10.43
C ASP A 143 -25.81 -4.46 -11.15
N TYR A 144 -24.62 -4.12 -10.63
CA TYR A 144 -23.33 -4.50 -11.21
C TYR A 144 -22.71 -5.78 -10.65
N GLN A 145 -23.48 -6.54 -9.85
CA GLN A 145 -22.95 -7.64 -9.05
C GLN A 145 -22.36 -8.79 -9.90
N HIS A 146 -22.78 -8.89 -11.17
CA HIS A 146 -22.34 -9.92 -12.11
C HIS A 146 -21.28 -9.48 -13.12
N LEU A 147 -20.90 -8.19 -13.17
CA LEU A 147 -19.93 -7.72 -14.17
C LEU A 147 -18.48 -7.98 -13.72
N THR A 148 -17.68 -8.52 -14.64
CA THR A 148 -16.25 -8.78 -14.46
C THR A 148 -15.44 -7.48 -14.23
N THR A 149 -15.91 -6.34 -14.78
CA THR A 149 -15.22 -5.04 -14.72
C THR A 149 -16.14 -3.87 -14.34
N PRO A 150 -16.59 -3.76 -13.07
CA PRO A 150 -17.59 -2.76 -12.66
C PRO A 150 -17.12 -1.31 -12.82
N CYS A 151 -15.82 -1.02 -12.63
CA CYS A 151 -15.28 0.33 -12.82
C CYS A 151 -15.39 0.81 -14.27
N ASN A 152 -15.21 -0.09 -15.25
CA ASN A 152 -15.31 0.26 -16.67
C ASN A 152 -16.77 0.54 -17.05
N ALA A 153 -17.71 -0.27 -16.53
CA ALA A 153 -19.14 -0.06 -16.74
C ALA A 153 -19.62 1.28 -16.15
N LEU A 154 -19.16 1.64 -14.94
CA LEU A 154 -19.48 2.94 -14.34
C LEU A 154 -18.94 4.11 -15.16
N LEU A 155 -17.70 4.01 -15.65
CA LEU A 155 -17.12 5.02 -16.54
C LEU A 155 -17.92 5.14 -17.84
N GLN A 156 -18.43 4.03 -18.36
CA GLN A 156 -19.29 4.01 -19.54
C GLN A 156 -20.62 4.74 -19.30
N ASN A 157 -21.30 4.55 -18.16
CA ASN A 157 -22.53 5.31 -17.90
C ASN A 157 -22.27 6.80 -17.74
N ILE A 158 -21.16 7.16 -17.09
CA ILE A 158 -20.74 8.57 -16.98
C ILE A 158 -20.55 9.14 -18.39
N SER A 159 -19.89 8.38 -19.28
CA SER A 159 -19.70 8.80 -20.67
C SER A 159 -21.02 8.94 -21.44
N GLN A 160 -21.97 8.02 -21.25
CA GLN A 160 -23.30 8.07 -21.88
C GLN A 160 -24.08 9.31 -21.41
N TRP A 161 -24.06 9.59 -20.11
CA TRP A 161 -24.72 10.78 -19.58
C TRP A 161 -24.10 12.07 -20.14
N LEU A 162 -22.77 12.13 -20.23
CA LEU A 162 -22.05 13.29 -20.78
C LEU A 162 -22.33 13.48 -22.28
N TYR A 163 -22.51 12.38 -23.01
CA TYR A 163 -22.86 12.42 -24.43
C TYR A 163 -24.29 12.92 -24.67
N GLN A 164 -25.24 12.53 -23.82
CA GLN A 164 -26.64 12.96 -23.89
C GLN A 164 -26.80 14.45 -23.55
N HIS A 165 -26.06 14.93 -22.54
CA HIS A 165 -26.15 16.32 -22.07
C HIS A 165 -25.00 17.18 -22.61
N ARG A 166 -24.50 16.87 -23.81
CA ARG A 166 -23.40 17.63 -24.40
C ARG A 166 -23.89 18.99 -24.90
N PRO A 167 -23.26 20.10 -24.49
CA PRO A 167 -23.60 21.42 -25.02
C PRO A 167 -23.03 21.63 -26.42
N ASN A 168 -21.76 21.25 -26.65
CA ASN A 168 -21.04 21.38 -27.91
C ASN A 168 -20.05 20.22 -28.09
N GLU A 169 -19.66 19.93 -29.34
CA GLU A 169 -18.68 18.87 -29.63
C GLU A 169 -17.28 19.17 -29.05
N PHE A 170 -16.87 20.45 -29.04
CA PHE A 170 -15.61 20.88 -28.44
C PHE A 170 -15.56 20.58 -26.93
N VAL A 171 -16.65 20.87 -26.21
CA VAL A 171 -16.75 20.61 -24.77
C VAL A 171 -16.77 19.10 -24.50
N TYR A 172 -17.44 18.34 -25.35
CA TYR A 172 -17.42 16.89 -25.25
C TYR A 172 -16.01 16.30 -25.44
N ARG A 173 -15.16 16.90 -26.29
CA ARG A 173 -13.75 16.51 -26.43
C ARG A 173 -12.97 16.71 -25.13
N ASN A 174 -13.22 17.78 -24.39
CA ASN A 174 -12.62 18.00 -23.07
C ASN A 174 -13.12 16.95 -22.06
N PHE A 175 -14.42 16.69 -22.00
CA PHE A 175 -14.99 15.63 -21.17
C PHE A 175 -14.34 14.27 -21.43
N ASN A 176 -14.20 13.91 -22.71
CA ASN A 176 -13.55 12.66 -23.09
C ASN A 176 -12.06 12.62 -22.67
N THR A 177 -11.37 13.76 -22.70
CA THR A 177 -9.98 13.87 -22.21
C THR A 177 -9.90 13.54 -20.71
N TYR A 178 -10.80 14.06 -19.87
CA TYR A 178 -10.83 13.70 -18.45
C TYR A 178 -11.20 12.23 -18.23
N LEU A 179 -12.16 11.69 -18.98
CA LEU A 179 -12.52 10.27 -18.89
C LEU A 179 -11.35 9.35 -19.25
N ASN A 180 -10.59 9.70 -20.29
CA ASN A 180 -9.37 8.98 -20.66
C ASN A 180 -8.30 9.06 -19.58
N GLN A 181 -8.12 10.22 -18.93
CA GLN A 181 -7.21 10.36 -17.80
C GLN A 181 -7.65 9.49 -16.60
N ILE A 182 -8.95 9.47 -16.27
CA ILE A 182 -9.50 8.61 -15.21
C ILE A 182 -9.26 7.13 -15.54
N SER A 183 -9.53 6.72 -16.79
CA SER A 183 -9.28 5.35 -17.26
C SER A 183 -7.80 4.97 -17.13
N ALA A 184 -6.90 5.83 -17.60
CA ALA A 184 -5.45 5.63 -17.52
C ALA A 184 -4.96 5.50 -16.08
N ILE A 185 -5.44 6.36 -15.17
CA ILE A 185 -5.10 6.28 -13.73
C ILE A 185 -5.60 4.96 -13.13
N SER A 186 -6.82 4.55 -13.46
CA SER A 186 -7.40 3.29 -12.96
C SER A 186 -6.63 2.05 -13.47
N GLY A 187 -6.15 2.09 -14.71
CA GLY A 187 -5.31 1.04 -15.30
C GLY A 187 -3.95 0.97 -14.60
N ARG A 188 -3.30 2.12 -14.36
CA ARG A 188 -2.04 2.20 -13.61
C ARG A 188 -2.20 1.66 -12.19
N LEU A 189 -3.26 2.05 -11.47
CA LEU A 189 -3.52 1.58 -10.10
C LEU A 189 -3.68 0.05 -10.04
N ARG A 190 -4.36 -0.57 -11.02
CA ARG A 190 -4.47 -2.04 -11.13
C ARG A 190 -3.12 -2.71 -11.41
N ALA A 191 -2.30 -2.12 -12.28
CA ALA A 191 -0.96 -2.63 -12.56
C ALA A 191 -0.07 -2.64 -11.30
N TYR A 192 -0.15 -1.61 -10.46
CA TYR A 192 0.59 -1.56 -9.18
C TYR A 192 0.18 -2.68 -8.22
N GLN A 193 -1.09 -3.06 -8.19
CA GLN A 193 -1.58 -4.15 -7.36
C GLN A 193 -0.97 -5.49 -7.77
N GLN A 194 -0.88 -5.79 -9.07
CA GLN A 194 -0.26 -7.01 -9.60
C GLN A 194 1.22 -7.15 -9.17
N HIS A 195 1.98 -6.04 -9.18
CA HIS A 195 3.42 -6.01 -8.85
C HIS A 195 3.73 -6.07 -7.35
N ALA A 196 2.74 -5.85 -6.48
CA ALA A 196 2.89 -6.03 -5.05
C ALA A 196 2.92 -7.52 -4.66
N TYR A 197 2.19 -8.36 -5.39
CA TYR A 197 2.14 -9.81 -5.13
C TYR A 197 3.33 -10.59 -5.70
N SER A 198 4.05 -10.03 -6.68
CA SER A 198 5.21 -10.68 -7.30
C SER A 198 6.52 -10.50 -6.53
N LEU A 199 6.50 -9.96 -5.31
CA LEU A 199 7.70 -9.77 -4.50
C LEU A 199 8.23 -11.10 -3.94
N ARG A 200 8.84 -11.91 -4.83
CA ARG A 200 9.80 -13.00 -4.57
C ARG A 200 11.08 -12.50 -3.85
N LEU A 201 11.01 -11.43 -3.06
CA LEU A 201 12.11 -10.91 -2.25
C LEU A 201 12.18 -11.57 -0.86
N LEU A 202 11.10 -12.24 -0.43
CA LEU A 202 11.14 -13.12 0.74
C LEU A 202 12.06 -14.34 0.50
N ALA A 203 12.22 -14.77 -0.76
CA ALA A 203 13.14 -15.83 -1.16
C ALA A 203 14.63 -15.44 -1.06
N ILE A 204 14.97 -14.14 -1.04
CA ILE A 204 16.36 -13.68 -0.88
C ILE A 204 16.74 -13.57 0.59
N VAL A 205 15.80 -13.28 1.51
CA VAL A 205 16.08 -13.16 2.95
C VAL A 205 15.93 -14.51 3.70
N ALA A 206 15.04 -15.39 3.24
CA ALA A 206 14.86 -16.73 3.80
C ALA A 206 16.14 -17.59 3.92
N PRO A 207 17.06 -17.63 2.94
CA PRO A 207 18.30 -18.40 3.08
C PRO A 207 19.20 -17.87 4.21
N TYR A 208 19.28 -16.54 4.42
CA TYR A 208 20.11 -15.96 5.47
C TYR A 208 19.62 -16.29 6.89
N SER A 209 18.31 -16.48 7.07
CA SER A 209 17.73 -16.99 8.32
C SER A 209 18.11 -18.46 8.58
N GLY A 210 18.21 -19.29 7.53
CA GLY A 210 18.60 -20.70 7.65
C GLY A 210 20.10 -20.91 7.90
N TYR A 211 20.95 -19.99 7.45
CA TYR A 211 22.38 -20.01 7.77
C TYR A 211 22.65 -19.72 9.26
N PHE A 212 21.84 -18.87 9.90
CA PHE A 212 21.95 -18.55 11.33
C PHE A 212 21.66 -19.77 12.23
N SER A 213 20.67 -20.59 11.90
CA SER A 213 20.40 -21.83 12.64
C SER A 213 21.44 -22.93 12.39
N ALA A 214 21.93 -23.05 11.15
CA ALA A 214 22.93 -24.06 10.79
C ALA A 214 24.32 -23.82 11.39
N GLN A 215 24.71 -22.57 11.65
CA GLN A 215 25.98 -22.25 12.30
C GLN A 215 25.91 -22.31 13.83
N PHE A 216 24.76 -22.01 14.44
CA PHE A 216 24.56 -22.17 15.89
C PHE A 216 24.60 -23.64 16.32
N ILE A 217 24.16 -24.56 15.45
CA ILE A 217 24.20 -26.02 15.70
C ILE A 217 25.59 -26.64 15.45
N ARG A 218 26.48 -25.97 14.70
CA ARG A 218 27.86 -26.45 14.48
C ARG A 218 28.87 -25.95 15.53
N CYS A 219 28.46 -25.03 16.41
CA CYS A 219 29.29 -24.48 17.49
C CYS A 219 28.90 -24.98 18.90
N CYS A 220 27.85 -25.80 19.03
CA CYS A 220 27.59 -26.63 20.21
C CYS A 220 27.98 -28.06 19.91
#